data_AF-A0A2E1X3L2-F1
#
_entry.id   AF-A0A2E1X3L2-F1
#
_cell.length_a   1.000
_cell.length_b   1.000
_cell.length_c   1.000
_cell.angle_alpha   90.00
_cell.angle_beta   90.00
_cell.angle_gamma   90.00
#
_symmetry.space_group_name_H-M   'P 1'
#
loop_
_entity.id
_entity.type
_entity.pdbx_description
1 polymer ?
#
loop_
_entity_poly.entity_id
_entity_poly.type
_entity_poly.pdbx_seq_one_letter_code
_entity_poly.pdbx_strand_id
1 'polypeptide(L)'
;MRVAVYCSSSVIADECFRHDAEALGRLMGTGGHDLIYGGGNIGSMGALASAASSCGGRVVSVIPHFFNDQGLTYEDSDEIHLTDNMQQRRRMMWERADAAIALPGGFGTLEEISEMLVLNQLELEKKPMVLANVDGFWDPLLQQFDRMVSMKMAIDDHRRLVQVAEDGPSALALLQQNLKEGR
;
A
#
# COMPACT_ATOMS: atom_id res chain seq x y z
N MET A 1 -4.16 3.99 13.61
CA MET A 1 -2.80 3.84 13.01
C MET A 1 -2.81 4.46 11.64
N ARG A 2 -1.65 4.81 11.12
CA ARG A 2 -1.45 5.36 9.78
C ARG A 2 -0.96 4.26 8.87
N VAL A 3 -1.72 3.94 7.83
CA VAL A 3 -1.40 2.83 6.94
C VAL A 3 -1.07 3.39 5.57
N ALA A 4 0.15 3.11 5.08
CA ALA A 4 0.51 3.35 3.70
C ALA A 4 -0.18 2.33 2.82
N VAL A 5 -0.96 2.76 1.82
CA VAL A 5 -1.57 1.85 0.85
C VAL A 5 -1.07 2.15 -0.55
N TYR A 6 -0.57 1.10 -1.21
CA TYR A 6 -0.07 1.14 -2.58
C TYR A 6 -0.98 0.29 -3.46
N CYS A 7 -1.47 0.85 -4.57
CA CYS A 7 -2.44 0.17 -5.43
C CYS A 7 -2.47 0.76 -6.84
N SER A 8 -3.12 0.06 -7.77
CA SER A 8 -3.22 0.44 -9.18
C SER A 8 -4.02 1.73 -9.44
N SER A 9 -3.55 2.53 -10.39
CA SER A 9 -4.30 3.63 -11.02
C SER A 9 -5.05 3.20 -12.29
N SER A 10 -4.96 1.93 -12.69
CA SER A 10 -5.62 1.42 -13.90
C SER A 10 -7.14 1.48 -13.78
N VAL A 11 -7.79 2.11 -14.75
CA VAL A 11 -9.27 2.19 -14.85
C VAL A 11 -9.90 1.05 -15.66
N ILE A 12 -9.06 0.23 -16.30
CA ILE A 12 -9.49 -0.90 -17.16
C ILE A 12 -9.20 -2.27 -16.53
N ALA A 13 -8.63 -2.28 -15.33
CA ALA A 13 -8.43 -3.52 -14.58
C ALA A 13 -9.78 -4.13 -14.19
N ASP A 14 -9.79 -5.42 -13.88
CA ASP A 14 -10.99 -6.11 -13.41
C ASP A 14 -11.58 -5.40 -12.19
N GLU A 15 -12.92 -5.35 -12.12
CA GLU A 15 -13.64 -4.65 -11.06
C GLU A 15 -13.37 -5.25 -9.68
N CYS A 16 -12.98 -6.53 -9.58
CA CYS A 16 -12.64 -7.17 -8.31
C CYS A 16 -11.58 -6.39 -7.53
N PHE A 17 -10.57 -5.84 -8.21
CA PHE A 17 -9.49 -5.05 -7.58
C PHE A 17 -9.96 -3.69 -7.09
N ARG A 18 -10.94 -3.09 -7.78
CA ARG A 18 -11.56 -1.83 -7.33
C ARG A 18 -12.47 -2.09 -6.13
N HIS A 19 -13.28 -3.14 -6.18
CA HIS A 19 -14.17 -3.51 -5.07
C HIS A 19 -13.40 -3.85 -3.80
N ASP A 20 -12.27 -4.56 -3.91
CA ASP A 20 -11.39 -4.82 -2.78
C ASP A 20 -10.81 -3.52 -2.18
N ALA A 21 -10.32 -2.62 -3.03
CA ALA A 21 -9.81 -1.33 -2.60
C ALA A 21 -10.87 -0.48 -1.89
N GLU A 22 -12.11 -0.48 -2.40
CA GLU A 22 -13.24 0.18 -1.72
C GLU A 22 -13.58 -0.48 -0.38
N ALA A 23 -13.58 -1.80 -0.31
CA ALA A 23 -13.85 -2.54 0.93
C ALA A 23 -12.81 -2.21 2.01
N LEU A 24 -11.52 -2.21 1.64
CA LEU A 24 -10.44 -1.76 2.51
C LEU A 24 -10.65 -0.31 2.95
N GLY A 25 -10.95 0.61 2.03
CA GLY A 25 -11.17 2.02 2.33
C GLY A 25 -12.28 2.23 3.36
N ARG A 26 -13.44 1.59 3.18
CA ARG A 26 -14.55 1.66 4.15
C ARG A 26 -14.13 1.16 5.54
N LEU A 27 -13.37 0.06 5.61
CA LEU A 27 -12.89 -0.48 6.88
C LEU A 27 -11.86 0.44 7.55
N MET A 28 -10.97 1.06 6.78
CA MET A 28 -10.03 2.03 7.32
C MET A 28 -10.77 3.24 7.91
N GLY A 29 -11.75 3.78 7.19
CA GLY A 29 -12.53 4.92 7.69
C GLY A 29 -13.34 4.59 8.93
N THR A 30 -14.14 3.53 8.88
CA THR A 30 -14.93 3.08 10.04
C THR A 30 -14.07 2.67 11.24
N GLY A 31 -12.87 2.15 11.00
CA GLY A 31 -11.90 1.74 12.03
C GLY A 31 -11.05 2.88 12.60
N GLY A 32 -11.22 4.12 12.15
CA GLY A 32 -10.43 5.27 12.61
C GLY A 32 -8.94 5.13 12.25
N HIS A 33 -8.65 4.63 11.05
CA HIS A 33 -7.30 4.54 10.52
C HIS A 33 -7.06 5.66 9.51
N ASP A 34 -5.85 6.22 9.53
CA ASP A 34 -5.44 7.23 8.57
C ASP A 34 -4.90 6.51 7.33
N LEU A 35 -5.42 6.87 6.16
CA LEU A 35 -4.92 6.43 4.87
C LEU A 35 -3.77 7.34 4.44
N ILE A 36 -2.56 6.80 4.30
CA ILE A 36 -1.43 7.45 3.64
C ILE A 36 -1.30 6.82 2.26
N TYR A 37 -1.39 7.59 1.17
CA TYR A 37 -1.30 6.99 -0.16
C TYR A 37 -0.76 7.96 -1.21
N GLY A 38 -0.63 7.44 -2.43
CA GLY A 38 0.00 8.11 -3.55
C GLY A 38 -0.76 9.28 -4.19
N GLY A 39 -1.93 9.65 -3.67
CA GLY A 39 -2.70 10.83 -4.07
C GLY A 39 -3.53 10.72 -5.36
N GLY A 40 -3.52 9.58 -6.04
CA GLY A 40 -4.24 9.37 -7.30
C GLY A 40 -5.77 9.27 -7.15
N ASN A 41 -6.53 9.85 -8.08
CA ASN A 41 -8.00 9.88 -8.07
C ASN A 41 -8.69 8.85 -8.99
N ILE A 42 -7.94 7.96 -9.64
CA ILE A 42 -8.47 6.96 -10.59
C ILE A 42 -8.15 5.53 -10.17
N GLY A 43 -8.85 4.54 -10.76
CA GLY A 43 -8.63 3.12 -10.50
C GLY A 43 -8.89 2.74 -9.04
N SER A 44 -8.14 1.75 -8.54
CA SER A 44 -8.20 1.34 -7.13
C SER A 44 -7.79 2.47 -6.18
N MET A 45 -6.87 3.35 -6.60
CA MET A 45 -6.44 4.52 -5.81
C MET A 45 -7.60 5.46 -5.47
N GLY A 46 -8.37 5.87 -6.49
CA GLY A 46 -9.52 6.76 -6.28
C GLY A 46 -10.62 6.09 -5.46
N ALA A 47 -10.89 4.82 -5.74
CA ALA A 47 -11.94 4.07 -5.06
C ALA A 47 -11.62 3.85 -3.57
N LEU A 48 -10.37 3.54 -3.23
CA LEU A 48 -9.87 3.44 -1.86
C LEU A 48 -10.02 4.77 -1.11
N ALA A 49 -9.51 5.87 -1.67
CA ALA A 49 -9.52 7.18 -1.04
C ALA A 49 -10.94 7.70 -0.81
N SER A 50 -11.80 7.56 -1.82
CA SER A 50 -13.22 7.94 -1.74
C SER A 50 -13.95 7.12 -0.67
N ALA A 51 -13.76 5.80 -0.65
CA ALA A 51 -14.38 4.94 0.35
C ALA A 51 -13.93 5.30 1.78
N ALA A 52 -12.62 5.51 2.00
CA ALA A 52 -12.09 5.90 3.30
C ALA A 52 -12.66 7.25 3.78
N SER A 53 -12.59 8.27 2.92
CA SER A 53 -13.13 9.60 3.21
C SER A 53 -14.63 9.56 3.53
N SER A 54 -15.42 8.85 2.72
CA SER A 54 -16.88 8.71 2.91
C SER A 54 -17.27 8.04 4.24
N CYS A 55 -16.36 7.27 4.84
CA CYS A 55 -16.56 6.59 6.12
C CYS A 55 -15.90 7.32 7.30
N GLY A 56 -15.48 8.58 7.13
CA GLY A 56 -14.85 9.39 8.19
C GLY A 56 -13.37 9.08 8.42
N GLY A 57 -12.74 8.34 7.51
CA GLY A 57 -11.30 8.11 7.52
C GLY A 57 -10.54 9.33 7.06
N ARG A 58 -9.40 9.58 7.71
CA ARG A 58 -8.51 10.67 7.34
C ARG A 58 -7.63 10.26 6.16
N VAL A 59 -7.62 11.06 5.09
CA VAL A 59 -6.87 10.79 3.86
C VAL A 59 -5.70 11.75 3.71
N VAL A 60 -4.49 11.21 3.63
CA VAL A 60 -3.24 11.93 3.41
C VAL A 60 -2.65 11.53 2.07
N SER A 61 -2.69 12.46 1.12
CA SER A 61 -2.13 12.33 -0.21
C SER A 61 -0.67 12.78 -0.24
N VAL A 62 0.22 11.96 -0.78
CA VAL A 62 1.58 12.36 -1.14
C VAL A 62 1.76 12.19 -2.64
N ILE A 63 1.86 13.31 -3.35
CA ILE A 63 1.84 13.33 -4.81
C ILE A 63 2.91 14.29 -5.36
N PRO A 64 3.58 13.98 -6.47
CA PRO A 64 4.51 14.91 -7.09
C PRO A 64 3.76 16.03 -7.82
N HIS A 65 4.41 17.18 -7.94
CA HIS A 65 3.86 18.33 -8.68
C HIS A 65 3.35 17.96 -10.07
N PHE A 66 4.11 17.16 -10.82
CA PHE A 66 3.76 16.82 -12.20
C PHE A 66 2.52 15.95 -12.36
N PHE A 67 2.10 15.18 -11.34
CA PHE A 67 0.82 14.46 -11.37
C PHE A 67 -0.33 15.35 -10.91
N ASN A 68 -0.07 16.25 -9.96
CA ASN A 68 -1.05 17.24 -9.53
C ASN A 68 -1.45 18.18 -10.67
N ASP A 69 -0.48 18.66 -11.43
CA ASP A 69 -0.71 19.58 -12.56
C ASP A 69 -1.49 18.92 -13.71
N GLN A 70 -1.59 17.58 -13.71
CA GLN A 70 -2.40 16.80 -14.65
C GLN A 70 -3.83 16.53 -14.14
N GLY A 71 -4.20 17.04 -12.96
CA GLY A 71 -5.52 16.81 -12.37
C GLY A 71 -5.74 15.38 -11.85
N LEU A 72 -4.65 14.67 -11.55
CA LEU A 72 -4.71 13.29 -11.04
C LEU A 72 -4.84 13.22 -9.51
N THR A 73 -4.81 14.37 -8.83
CA THR A 73 -4.92 14.45 -7.37
C THR A 73 -6.35 14.15 -6.91
N TYR A 74 -6.48 13.40 -5.81
CA TYR A 74 -7.73 13.28 -5.07
C TYR A 74 -7.94 14.52 -4.20
N GLU A 75 -8.80 15.44 -4.66
CA GLU A 75 -8.96 16.77 -4.07
C GLU A 75 -9.60 16.75 -2.68
N ASP A 76 -10.44 15.75 -2.37
CA ASP A 76 -11.12 15.61 -1.08
C ASP A 76 -10.21 15.00 0.02
N SER A 77 -8.90 15.16 -0.11
CA SER A 77 -7.93 14.73 0.90
C SER A 77 -7.88 15.72 2.08
N ASP A 78 -7.75 15.21 3.31
CA ASP A 78 -7.53 16.05 4.50
C ASP A 78 -6.15 16.71 4.49
N GLU A 79 -5.14 16.03 3.93
CA GLU A 79 -3.80 16.56 3.71
C GLU A 79 -3.32 16.23 2.30
N ILE A 80 -2.69 17.21 1.64
CA ILE A 80 -2.00 17.01 0.35
C ILE A 80 -0.57 17.50 0.50
N HIS A 81 0.39 16.58 0.34
CA HIS A 81 1.82 16.87 0.33
C HIS A 81 2.34 16.78 -1.09
N LEU A 82 2.77 17.93 -1.62
CA LEU A 82 3.42 18.01 -2.91
C LEU A 82 4.92 17.70 -2.78
N THR A 83 5.46 16.95 -3.74
CA THR A 83 6.87 16.53 -3.75
C THR A 83 7.53 16.84 -5.10
N ASP A 84 8.84 17.03 -5.10
CA ASP A 84 9.59 17.36 -6.32
C ASP A 84 9.80 16.13 -7.22
N ASN A 85 9.86 14.94 -6.61
CA ASN A 85 10.18 13.70 -7.30
C ASN A 85 9.62 12.46 -6.61
N MET A 86 9.70 11.33 -7.31
CA MET A 86 9.16 10.05 -6.84
C MET A 86 9.88 9.50 -5.60
N GLN A 87 11.17 9.78 -5.43
CA GLN A 87 11.94 9.32 -4.28
C GLN A 87 11.49 10.02 -2.99
N GLN A 88 11.32 11.34 -3.04
CA GLN A 88 10.77 12.12 -1.93
C GLN A 88 9.35 11.67 -1.59
N ARG A 89 8.51 11.42 -2.61
CA ARG A 89 7.16 10.87 -2.44
C ARG A 89 7.16 9.58 -1.62
N ARG A 90 7.90 8.56 -2.08
CA ARG A 90 7.92 7.26 -1.40
C ARG A 90 8.49 7.36 0.01
N ARG A 91 9.58 8.11 0.20
CA ARG A 91 10.15 8.37 1.53
C ARG A 91 9.12 8.98 2.46
N MET A 92 8.43 10.05 2.03
CA MET A 92 7.45 10.74 2.87
C MET A 92 6.25 9.85 3.21
N MET A 93 5.75 9.07 2.24
CA MET A 93 4.67 8.10 2.50
C MET A 93 5.10 7.10 3.58
N TRP A 94 6.31 6.56 3.46
CA TRP A 94 6.82 5.57 4.38
C TRP A 94 7.09 6.14 5.77
N GLU A 95 7.72 7.30 5.89
CA GLU A 95 8.01 7.97 7.17
C GLU A 95 6.73 8.28 7.95
N ARG A 96 5.63 8.60 7.26
CA ARG A 96 4.34 8.93 7.87
C ARG A 96 3.50 7.73 8.26
N ALA A 97 3.83 6.54 7.77
CA ALA A 97 3.06 5.33 8.04
C ALA A 97 3.63 4.54 9.22
N ASP A 98 2.76 3.82 9.92
CA ASP A 98 3.11 2.83 10.94
C ASP A 98 3.28 1.43 10.30
N ALA A 99 2.62 1.20 9.16
CA ALA A 99 2.58 -0.07 8.44
C ALA A 99 2.20 0.15 6.95
N ALA A 100 2.35 -0.88 6.11
CA ALA A 100 1.96 -0.82 4.70
C ALA A 100 1.08 -1.99 4.24
N ILE A 101 0.16 -1.69 3.31
CA ILE A 101 -0.59 -2.66 2.51
C ILE A 101 -0.30 -2.40 1.04
N ALA A 102 -0.02 -3.47 0.29
CA ALA A 102 -0.01 -3.41 -1.17
C ALA A 102 -1.18 -4.21 -1.74
N LEU A 103 -2.13 -3.50 -2.32
CA LEU A 103 -3.17 -4.10 -3.17
C LEU A 103 -2.58 -4.35 -4.57
N PRO A 104 -3.26 -5.12 -5.43
CA PRO A 104 -2.83 -5.33 -6.81
C PRO A 104 -2.51 -4.02 -7.55
N GLY A 105 -1.39 -4.05 -8.28
CA GLY A 105 -0.81 -2.86 -8.89
C GLY A 105 0.31 -3.18 -9.88
N GLY A 106 0.64 -2.19 -10.70
CA GLY A 106 1.67 -2.32 -11.74
C GLY A 106 3.10 -2.11 -11.21
N PHE A 107 4.00 -1.69 -12.11
CA PHE A 107 5.40 -1.46 -11.77
C PHE A 107 5.62 -0.41 -10.67
N GLY A 108 4.75 0.60 -10.57
CA GLY A 108 4.83 1.60 -9.48
C GLY A 108 4.65 0.95 -8.11
N THR A 109 3.60 0.16 -7.94
CA THR A 109 3.35 -0.61 -6.73
C THR A 109 4.48 -1.60 -6.44
N LEU A 110 5.01 -2.27 -7.48
CA LEU A 110 6.13 -3.19 -7.33
C LEU A 110 7.43 -2.48 -6.86
N GLU A 111 7.71 -1.29 -7.38
CA GLU A 111 8.84 -0.46 -6.93
C GLU A 111 8.69 -0.10 -5.45
N GLU A 112 7.51 0.39 -5.07
CA GLU A 112 7.19 0.82 -3.71
C GLU A 112 7.38 -0.34 -2.70
N ILE A 113 6.87 -1.54 -3.01
CA ILE A 113 7.05 -2.70 -2.13
C ILE A 113 8.49 -3.19 -2.08
N SER A 114 9.21 -3.14 -3.21
CA SER A 114 10.60 -3.59 -3.26
C SER A 114 11.52 -2.71 -2.44
N GLU A 115 11.31 -1.38 -2.47
CA GLU A 115 12.07 -0.43 -1.65
C GLU A 115 11.84 -0.69 -0.16
N MET A 116 10.58 -0.82 0.28
CA MET A 116 10.25 -1.09 1.68
C MET A 116 10.81 -2.44 2.15
N LEU A 117 10.80 -3.46 1.29
CA LEU A 117 11.40 -4.75 1.59
C LEU A 117 12.91 -4.65 1.87
N VAL A 118 13.63 -3.91 1.04
CA VAL A 118 15.06 -3.68 1.22
C VAL A 118 15.33 -2.89 2.51
N LEU A 119 14.51 -1.87 2.81
CA LEU A 119 14.65 -1.08 4.04
C LEU A 119 14.44 -1.93 5.30
N ASN A 120 13.41 -2.78 5.30
CA ASN A 120 13.16 -3.72 6.40
C ASN A 120 14.25 -4.80 6.50
N GLN A 121 14.74 -5.31 5.36
CA GLN A 121 15.84 -6.28 5.31
C GLN A 121 17.13 -5.72 5.92
N LEU A 122 17.41 -4.44 5.70
CA LEU A 122 18.58 -3.76 6.25
C LEU A 122 18.38 -3.27 7.70
N GLU A 123 17.22 -3.56 8.31
CA GLU A 123 16.79 -3.06 9.61
C GLU A 123 16.82 -1.53 9.77
N LEU A 124 16.84 -0.79 8.65
CA LEU A 124 16.75 0.67 8.65
C LEU A 124 15.34 1.11 9.06
N GLU A 125 14.37 0.25 8.77
CA GLU A 125 12.97 0.42 9.10
C GLU A 125 12.46 -0.90 9.70
N LYS A 126 11.43 -0.81 10.55
CA LYS A 126 10.84 -1.97 11.25
C LYS A 126 9.32 -1.85 11.28
N LYS A 127 8.74 -1.73 10.08
CA LYS A 127 7.30 -1.53 9.92
C LYS A 127 6.69 -2.71 9.16
N PRO A 128 5.61 -3.32 9.67
CA PRO A 128 5.02 -4.48 9.03
C PRO A 128 4.42 -4.11 7.67
N MET A 129 4.52 -5.04 6.73
CA MET A 129 3.90 -4.91 5.41
C MET A 129 3.13 -6.18 5.02
N VAL A 130 2.00 -5.99 4.35
CA VAL A 130 1.16 -7.09 3.87
C VAL A 130 0.82 -6.90 2.39
N LEU A 131 0.99 -7.96 1.60
CA LEU A 131 0.42 -8.05 0.26
C LEU A 131 -1.01 -8.60 0.36
N ALA A 132 -1.98 -7.85 -0.18
CA ALA A 132 -3.34 -8.33 -0.37
C ALA A 132 -3.42 -9.08 -1.71
N ASN A 133 -3.52 -10.41 -1.64
CA ASN A 133 -3.42 -11.32 -2.79
C ASN A 133 -4.78 -11.58 -3.46
N VAL A 134 -5.48 -10.49 -3.77
CA VAL A 134 -6.80 -10.55 -4.40
C VAL A 134 -6.71 -11.32 -5.71
N ASP A 135 -7.55 -12.35 -5.86
CA ASP A 135 -7.60 -13.22 -7.04
C ASP A 135 -6.23 -13.83 -7.42
N GLY A 136 -5.35 -14.06 -6.43
CA GLY A 136 -4.03 -14.65 -6.65
C GLY A 136 -3.04 -13.74 -7.40
N PHE A 137 -3.32 -12.43 -7.49
CA PHE A 137 -2.51 -11.48 -8.28
C PHE A 137 -1.01 -11.52 -7.96
N TRP A 138 -0.64 -11.67 -6.68
CA TRP A 138 0.73 -11.71 -6.22
C TRP A 138 1.37 -13.11 -6.26
N ASP A 139 0.65 -14.16 -6.62
CA ASP A 139 1.18 -15.53 -6.67
C ASP A 139 2.48 -15.64 -7.47
N PRO A 140 2.59 -15.06 -8.69
CA PRO A 140 3.83 -15.14 -9.46
C PRO A 140 5.01 -14.43 -8.78
N LEU A 141 4.76 -13.32 -8.06
CA LEU A 141 5.78 -12.60 -7.33
C LEU A 141 6.24 -13.39 -6.10
N LEU A 142 5.31 -13.99 -5.37
CA LEU A 142 5.61 -14.84 -4.22
C LEU A 142 6.45 -16.06 -4.63
N GLN A 143 6.11 -16.70 -5.75
CA GLN A 143 6.91 -17.76 -6.35
C GLN A 143 8.32 -17.29 -6.71
N GLN A 144 8.46 -16.06 -7.21
CA GLN A 144 9.77 -15.48 -7.50
C GLN A 144 10.59 -15.25 -6.21
N PHE A 145 9.96 -14.82 -5.11
CA PHE A 145 10.64 -14.71 -3.81
C PHE A 145 11.07 -16.08 -3.28
N ASP A 146 10.22 -17.10 -3.38
CA ASP A 146 10.56 -18.47 -3.00
C ASP A 146 11.74 -19.01 -3.84
N ARG A 147 11.78 -18.66 -5.13
CA ARG A 147 12.91 -18.96 -6.00
C ARG A 147 14.20 -18.27 -5.53
N MET A 148 14.16 -17.00 -5.15
CA MET A 148 15.35 -16.30 -4.63
C MET A 148 15.92 -17.01 -3.40
N VAL A 149 15.06 -17.45 -2.49
CA VAL A 149 15.47 -18.20 -1.28
C VAL A 149 16.05 -19.57 -1.64
N SER A 150 15.36 -20.37 -2.46
CA SER A 150 15.84 -21.69 -2.87
C SER A 150 17.17 -21.64 -3.62
N MET A 151 17.42 -20.57 -4.38
CA MET A 151 18.68 -20.32 -5.07
C MET A 151 19.74 -19.65 -4.18
N LYS A 152 19.46 -19.45 -2.89
CA LYS A 152 20.36 -18.83 -1.88
C LYS A 152 20.74 -17.39 -2.19
N MET A 153 19.88 -16.67 -2.92
CA MET A 153 20.01 -15.24 -3.17
C MET A 153 19.39 -14.40 -2.04
N ALA A 154 18.51 -15.01 -1.23
CA ALA A 154 17.95 -14.46 0.00
C ALA A 154 17.88 -15.57 1.08
N ILE A 155 17.74 -15.18 2.35
CA ILE A 155 17.53 -16.12 3.47
C ILE A 155 16.05 -16.24 3.82
N ASP A 156 15.67 -17.34 4.50
CA ASP A 156 14.28 -17.62 4.89
C ASP A 156 13.65 -16.48 5.72
N ASP A 157 14.43 -15.84 6.58
CA ASP A 157 13.94 -14.72 7.40
C ASP A 157 13.53 -13.51 6.55
N HIS A 158 14.23 -13.24 5.45
CA HIS A 158 13.84 -12.16 4.53
C HIS A 158 12.52 -12.47 3.83
N ARG A 159 12.21 -13.75 3.57
CA ARG A 159 10.93 -14.15 2.97
C ARG A 159 9.74 -13.90 3.89
N ARG A 160 9.97 -13.87 5.20
CA ARG A 160 8.97 -13.58 6.23
C ARG A 160 8.68 -12.08 6.42
N LEU A 161 9.52 -11.21 5.85
CA LEU A 161 9.28 -9.76 5.85
C LEU A 161 8.03 -9.38 5.05
N VAL A 162 7.65 -10.22 4.08
CA VAL A 162 6.40 -10.10 3.33
C VAL A 162 5.36 -11.03 3.93
N GLN A 163 4.36 -10.44 4.58
CA GLN A 163 3.16 -11.17 4.95
C GLN A 163 2.14 -11.10 3.82
N VAL A 164 1.25 -12.10 3.75
CA VAL A 164 0.25 -12.21 2.70
C VAL A 164 -1.10 -12.43 3.34
N ALA A 165 -2.10 -11.69 2.85
CA ALA A 165 -3.49 -11.88 3.16
C ALA A 165 -4.28 -12.11 1.87
N GLU A 166 -5.47 -12.69 1.97
CA GLU A 166 -6.33 -12.98 0.81
C GLU A 166 -6.80 -11.71 0.11
N ASP A 167 -7.10 -10.66 0.87
CA ASP A 167 -7.71 -9.44 0.38
C ASP A 167 -7.27 -8.22 1.23
N GLY A 168 -7.67 -7.01 0.81
CA GLY A 168 -7.38 -5.76 1.52
C GLY A 168 -7.90 -5.75 2.97
N PRO A 169 -9.17 -6.08 3.22
CA PRO A 169 -9.73 -6.24 4.57
C PRO A 169 -8.91 -7.14 5.50
N SER A 170 -8.53 -8.32 5.02
CA SER A 170 -7.73 -9.29 5.78
C SER A 170 -6.31 -8.78 6.01
N ALA A 171 -5.74 -8.05 5.04
CA ALA A 171 -4.43 -7.41 5.21
C ALA A 171 -4.44 -6.39 6.35
N LEU A 172 -5.50 -5.58 6.45
CA LEU A 172 -5.66 -4.63 7.54
C LEU A 172 -5.79 -5.33 8.90
N ALA A 173 -6.59 -6.40 8.98
CA ALA A 173 -6.74 -7.19 10.20
C ALA A 173 -5.40 -7.80 10.65
N LEU A 174 -4.60 -8.30 9.71
CA LEU A 174 -3.28 -8.86 10.00
C LEU A 174 -2.30 -7.79 10.51
N LEU A 175 -2.30 -6.59 9.93
CA LEU A 175 -1.51 -5.47 10.43
C LEU A 175 -1.89 -5.06 11.86
N GLN A 176 -3.19 -5.02 12.16
CA GLN A 176 -3.67 -4.74 13.52
C GLN A 176 -3.14 -5.76 14.53
N GLN A 177 -3.05 -7.03 14.14
CA GLN A 177 -2.49 -8.08 15.00
C GLN A 177 -0.99 -7.86 15.23
N ASN A 178 -0.21 -7.66 14.15
CA ASN A 178 1.24 -7.46 14.25
C ASN A 178 1.62 -6.31 15.17
N LEU A 179 0.96 -5.15 15.01
CA LEU A 179 1.25 -3.96 15.82
C LEU A 179 0.87 -4.14 17.29
N LYS A 180 -0.20 -4.90 17.59
CA LYS A 180 -0.55 -5.25 18.99
C LYS A 180 0.49 -6.18 19.62
N GLU A 181 1.11 -7.04 18.82
CA GLU A 181 2.11 -8.01 19.25
C GLU A 181 3.54 -7.44 19.25
N GLY A 182 3.72 -6.18 18.83
CA GLY A 182 5.03 -5.52 18.73
C GLY A 182 5.94 -6.12 17.65
N ARG A 183 5.34 -6.69 16.60
CA ARG A 183 6.02 -7.34 15.48
C ARG A 183 6.09 -6.44 14.25
#